data_AF-A0A8C9I6Y5-F1
#
_entry.id   AF-A0A8C9I6Y5-F1
#
_cell.length_a   1.000
_cell.length_b   1.000
_cell.length_c   1.000
_cell.angle_alpha   90.00
_cell.angle_beta   90.00
_cell.angle_gamma   90.00
#
_symmetry.space_group_name_H-M   'P 1'
#
loop_
_entity.id
_entity.type
_entity.pdbx_description
1 polymer ?
#
loop_
_entity_poly.entity_id
_entity_poly.type
_entity_poly.pdbx_seq_one_letter_code
_entity_poly.pdbx_strand_id
1 'polypeptide(L)' 'MKIWTSEHIFDHPWGTVTTAAMQKYPNPRNPGIVGFDVLNKNTGPSEKLYSHRLFYRKWERSSITNSQIWFIPKAKG' A
#
# COMPACT_ATOMS: atom_id res chain seq x y z
N MET A 1 -4.25 -12.13 18.37
CA MET A 1 -4.43 -10.88 19.13
C MET A 1 -4.65 -9.75 18.13
N LYS A 2 -5.74 -8.97 18.25
CA LYS A 2 -5.95 -7.75 17.44
C LYS A 2 -5.41 -6.56 18.25
N ILE A 3 -4.50 -5.78 17.66
CA ILE A 3 -3.84 -4.66 18.36
C ILE A 3 -4.70 -3.37 18.27
N TRP A 4 -5.48 -3.20 17.21
CA TRP A 4 -6.44 -2.09 17.06
C TRP A 4 -7.65 -2.48 16.20
N THR A 5 -8.73 -1.70 16.27
CA THR A 5 -9.91 -1.77 15.39
C THR A 5 -10.49 -0.37 15.24
N SER A 6 -10.97 -0.02 14.04
CA SER A 6 -11.56 1.28 13.73
C SER A 6 -12.67 1.09 12.70
N GLU A 7 -13.73 1.89 12.84
CA GLU A 7 -14.86 1.95 11.91
C GLU A 7 -14.97 3.36 11.34
N HIS A 8 -15.36 3.46 10.06
CA HIS A 8 -15.55 4.73 9.37
C HIS A 8 -16.70 4.60 8.37
N ILE A 9 -17.56 5.62 8.31
CA ILE A 9 -18.68 5.71 7.39
C ILE A 9 -18.31 6.67 6.26
N PHE A 10 -18.37 6.20 5.03
CA PHE A 10 -18.26 7.04 3.84
C PHE A 10 -19.65 7.47 3.39
N ASP A 11 -19.85 8.78 3.20
CA ASP A 11 -21.10 9.34 2.66
C ASP A 11 -21.18 9.21 1.13
N HIS A 12 -21.01 7.98 0.63
CA HIS A 12 -21.04 7.65 -0.79
C HIS A 12 -21.62 6.23 -1.00
N PRO A 13 -22.28 5.96 -2.15
CA PRO A 13 -22.77 4.63 -2.46
C PRO A 13 -21.66 3.57 -2.47
N TRP A 14 -22.00 2.33 -2.11
CA TRP A 14 -21.05 1.22 -2.05
C TRP A 14 -20.26 1.01 -3.34
N GLY A 15 -20.90 1.15 -4.51
CA GLY A 15 -20.24 1.03 -5.81
C GLY A 15 -19.16 2.10 -6.02
N THR A 16 -19.38 3.31 -5.52
CA THR A 16 -18.40 4.41 -5.57
C THR A 16 -17.23 4.14 -4.62
N VAL A 17 -17.51 3.71 -3.39
CA VAL A 17 -16.48 3.40 -2.38
C VAL A 17 -15.59 2.25 -2.84
N THR A 18 -16.16 1.18 -3.38
CA THR A 18 -15.40 0.02 -3.88
C THR A 18 -14.58 0.37 -5.11
N THR A 19 -15.15 1.10 -6.07
CA THR A 19 -14.40 1.59 -7.24
C THR A 19 -13.23 2.48 -6.82
N ALA A 20 -13.48 3.42 -5.90
CA ALA A 20 -12.45 4.30 -5.36
C ALA A 20 -11.38 3.52 -4.58
N ALA A 21 -11.74 2.45 -3.87
CA ALA A 21 -10.76 1.59 -3.19
C ALA A 21 -9.86 0.85 -4.19
N MET A 22 -10.44 0.37 -5.30
CA MET A 22 -9.70 -0.29 -6.38
C MET A 22 -8.80 0.67 -7.16
N GLN A 23 -9.10 1.97 -7.18
CA GLN A 23 -8.35 3.03 -7.86
C GLN A 23 -7.76 4.05 -6.86
N LYS A 24 -7.53 3.62 -5.61
CA LYS A 24 -7.18 4.54 -4.50
C LYS A 24 -5.87 5.29 -4.74
N TYR A 25 -4.97 4.73 -5.53
CA TYR A 25 -3.65 5.30 -5.78
C TYR A 25 -3.45 5.53 -7.28
N PRO A 26 -2.71 6.59 -7.66
CA PRO A 26 -2.07 7.57 -6.76
C PRO A 26 -3.08 8.52 -6.10
N ASN A 27 -2.79 8.99 -4.87
CA ASN A 27 -3.57 10.07 -4.24
C ASN A 27 -2.68 11.05 -3.46
N PRO A 28 -3.01 12.35 -3.42
CA PRO A 28 -2.21 13.36 -2.71
C PRO A 28 -2.10 13.16 -1.20
N ARG A 29 -3.06 12.45 -0.58
CA ARG A 29 -3.11 12.24 0.87
C ARG A 29 -2.08 11.22 1.37
N ASN A 30 -1.59 10.35 0.50
CA ASN A 30 -0.54 9.38 0.84
C ASN A 30 0.45 9.27 -0.34
N PRO A 31 1.33 10.28 -0.49
CA PRO A 31 2.27 10.37 -1.60
C PRO A 31 3.38 9.30 -1.54
N GLY A 32 3.54 8.62 -0.40
CA GLY A 32 4.54 7.57 -0.25
C GLY A 32 4.25 6.31 -1.08
N ILE A 33 3.01 6.08 -1.54
CA ILE A 33 2.72 5.00 -2.49
C ILE A 33 3.05 5.49 -3.90
N VAL A 34 4.18 5.05 -4.42
CA VAL A 34 4.73 5.52 -5.70
C VAL A 34 4.25 4.71 -6.91
N GLY A 35 3.69 3.53 -6.66
CA GLY A 35 3.11 2.69 -7.69
C GLY A 35 2.45 1.45 -7.11
N PHE A 36 1.73 0.71 -7.95
CA PHE A 36 1.23 -0.61 -7.62
C PHE A 36 1.01 -1.42 -8.89
N ASP A 37 1.12 -2.74 -8.78
CA ASP A 37 0.81 -3.70 -9.85
C ASP A 37 -0.31 -4.64 -9.41
N VAL A 38 -1.11 -5.09 -10.37
CA VAL A 38 -2.09 -6.17 -10.18
C VAL A 38 -1.48 -7.46 -10.69
N LEU A 39 -1.06 -8.32 -9.76
CA LEU A 39 -0.39 -9.58 -10.09
C LEU A 39 -1.38 -10.65 -10.60
N ASN A 40 -2.59 -10.66 -10.04
CA ASN A 40 -3.66 -11.57 -10.44
C ASN A 40 -5.02 -10.91 -10.17
N LYS A 41 -5.99 -11.16 -11.05
CA LYS A 41 -7.38 -10.78 -10.88
C LYS A 41 -8.27 -11.89 -11.44
N ASN A 42 -9.10 -12.50 -10.61
CA ASN A 42 -10.02 -13.54 -11.04
C ASN A 42 -11.39 -13.41 -10.36
N THR A 43 -12.41 -13.97 -11.01
CA THR A 43 -13.72 -14.15 -10.41
C THR A 43 -13.80 -15.59 -9.92
N GLY A 44 -13.98 -15.76 -8.61
CA GLY A 44 -14.11 -17.10 -8.03
C GLY A 44 -15.50 -17.70 -8.27
N PRO A 45 -15.71 -18.97 -7.88
CA PRO A 45 -16.95 -19.71 -8.11
C PRO A 45 -18.21 -19.10 -7.47
N SER A 46 -18.06 -18.13 -6.57
CA SER A 46 -19.15 -17.46 -5.84
C SER A 46 -19.35 -16.01 -6.26
N GLU A 47 -19.00 -15.66 -7.50
CA GLU A 47 -19.06 -14.29 -8.05
C GLU A 47 -18.22 -13.26 -7.27
N LYS A 48 -17.32 -13.73 -6.41
CA LYS A 48 -16.38 -12.89 -5.66
C LYS A 48 -15.19 -12.55 -6.53
N LEU A 49 -14.84 -11.26 -6.56
CA LEU A 49 -13.63 -10.79 -7.22
C LEU A 49 -12.43 -10.87 -6.28
N TYR A 50 -11.42 -11.65 -6.65
CA TYR A 50 -10.15 -11.71 -5.94
C TYR A 50 -9.09 -10.93 -6.73
N SER A 51 -8.31 -10.10 -6.03
CA SER A 51 -7.17 -9.41 -6.63
C SER A 51 -5.95 -9.48 -5.72
N HIS A 52 -4.81 -9.92 -6.27
CA HIS A 52 -3.51 -9.81 -5.62
C HIS A 52 -2.79 -8.59 -6.19
N ARG A 53 -2.37 -7.69 -5.30
CA ARG A 53 -1.76 -6.41 -5.68
C ARG A 53 -0.46 -6.21 -4.92
N LEU A 54 0.57 -5.82 -5.65
CA LEU A 54 1.86 -5.43 -5.09
C LEU A 54 1.89 -3.91 -5.03
N PHE A 55 2.24 -3.34 -3.87
CA PHE A 55 2.34 -1.89 -3.68
C PHE A 55 3.79 -1.50 -3.46
N TYR A 56 4.23 -0.47 -4.19
CA TYR A 56 5.55 0.12 -4.02
C TYR A 56 5.42 1.36 -3.13
N ARG A 57 6.11 1.34 -2.00
CA ARG A 57 6.15 2.47 -1.07
C ARG A 57 7.55 3.05 -0.99
N LYS A 58 7.67 4.34 -1.27
CA LYS A 58 8.84 5.13 -0.91
C LYS A 58 8.69 5.57 0.54
N TRP A 59 9.69 5.24 1.35
CA TRP A 59 9.80 5.72 2.72
C TRP A 59 10.67 6.96 2.73
N GLU A 60 10.18 8.02 3.36
CA GLU A 60 11.04 9.14 3.72
C GLU A 60 11.78 8.77 5.00
N ARG A 61 13.10 8.96 4.99
CA ARG A 61 13.89 8.79 6.21
C ARG A 61 13.68 10.02 7.08
N SER A 62 13.37 9.79 8.36
CA SER A 62 13.48 10.87 9.34
C SER A 62 14.94 11.33 9.40
N SER A 63 15.15 12.63 9.52
CA SER A 63 16.47 13.27 9.56
C SER A 63 17.41 12.68 10.63
N ILE A 64 16.84 12.05 11.67
CA ILE A 64 17.54 11.41 12.79
C ILE A 64 18.31 10.14 12.35
N THR A 65 17.96 9.50 11.23
CA THR A 65 18.54 8.22 10.78
C THR A 65 19.70 8.34 9.78
N ASN A 66 20.12 9.56 9.42
CA ASN A 66 21.13 9.78 8.37
C ASN A 66 22.55 9.31 8.73
N SER A 67 22.86 9.03 10.00
CA SER A 67 24.22 8.72 10.46
C SER A 67 24.60 7.23 10.42
N GLN A 68 23.67 6.29 10.16
CA GLN A 68 23.91 4.86 10.45
C GLN A 68 24.16 3.92 9.25
N ILE A 69 24.08 4.38 7.99
CA ILE A 69 24.20 3.46 6.82
C ILE A 69 25.62 3.43 6.20
N TRP A 70 26.57 4.26 6.67
CA TRP A 70 27.93 4.30 6.11
C TRP A 70 28.90 3.24 6.67
N PHE A 71 28.50 2.41 7.63
CA PHE A 71 29.34 1.34 8.19
C PHE A 71 28.91 -0.05 7.69
N ILE A 72 29.03 -0.29 6.39
CA ILE A 72 29.31 -1.65 5.91
C ILE A 72 30.65 -1.54 5.17
N PRO A 73 31.78 -1.95 5.79
CA PRO A 73 33.03 -2.02 5.06
C PRO A 73 32.80 -3.00 3.92
N LYS A 74 33.00 -2.55 2.68
CA LYS A 74 33.18 -3.50 1.57
C LYS A 74 34.33 -4.41 1.99
N ALA A 75 34.03 -5.69 2.24
CA ALA A 75 35.04 -6.72 2.32
C ALA A 75 35.82 -6.66 0.99
N LYS A 76 37.03 -6.09 1.04
CA LYS A 76 38.00 -6.20 -0.04
C LYS A 76 38.44 -7.66 -0.06
N GLY A 77 38.44 -8.24 -1.27
CA GLY A 77 38.90 -9.60 -1.53
C GLY A 77 40.39 -9.80 -1.28
#